data_AF-A0A554X044-F1
#
_entry.id   AF-A0A554X044-F1
#
_cell.length_a   1.000
_cell.length_b   1.000
_cell.length_c   1.000
_cell.angle_alpha   90.00
_cell.angle_beta   90.00
_cell.angle_gamma   90.00
#
_symmetry.space_group_name_H-M   'P 1'
#
loop_
_entity.id
_entity.type
_entity.pdbx_description
1 polymer ?
#
loop_
_entity_poly.entity_id
_entity_poly.type
_entity_poly.pdbx_seq_one_letter_code
_entity_poly.pdbx_strand_id
1 'polypeptide(L)'
;MERQELEAVRAEAQRVRAVMAQARTRGQRQREAAIAAATSEGAALAAHTPALWPDRRATDTGPYVQPLRPDWLALLRALQPCGPLMALTRNDSVVHEKVGVYENLSAEGGVGLALGRDIDLRLFFQHWQAGFAVSDAPGEVPRSIQIFDDTGQAVHKIFVRPNSDTRAWQSALAPFLDEGRLPSVFLASRDADDDRGESSCDAAEFLHAWSQMTDTHEFFGLLKRFGVSRWQAMQLARGHYTERKAPSAVERLLQAAAFEGEPIMVFVGNRGCIQIHTGPVRRVETLDLHGQTWVNVLDEGFNLHLLLDDVDSCWVVRKPTVDGEVTSLEVYDRRGRCVAMLFGARKPGQPESGAWRGLLRALEEVTA
;
A
#
# COMPACT_ATOMS: atom_id res chain seq x y z
N MET A 1 12.25 -20.08 -24.21
CA MET A 1 12.67 -18.76 -24.74
C MET A 1 13.77 -19.02 -25.74
N GLU A 2 13.50 -18.72 -27.00
CA GLU A 2 14.47 -18.83 -28.07
C GLU A 2 15.60 -17.81 -27.87
N ARG A 3 16.79 -18.09 -28.39
CA ARG A 3 17.98 -17.23 -28.19
C ARG A 3 17.72 -15.77 -28.63
N GLN A 4 16.98 -15.58 -29.72
CA GLN A 4 16.61 -14.26 -30.24
C GLN A 4 15.67 -13.49 -29.30
N GLU A 5 14.72 -14.19 -28.66
CA GLU A 5 13.82 -13.57 -27.68
C GLU A 5 14.59 -13.06 -26.45
N LEU A 6 15.55 -13.85 -25.94
CA LEU A 6 16.38 -13.43 -24.80
C LEU A 6 17.26 -12.23 -25.15
N GLU A 7 17.82 -12.17 -26.35
CA GLU A 7 18.61 -11.03 -26.83
C GLU A 7 17.76 -9.75 -26.92
N ALA A 8 16.54 -9.84 -27.43
CA ALA A 8 15.60 -8.72 -27.47
C ALA A 8 15.23 -8.21 -26.06
N VAL A 9 14.94 -9.13 -25.13
CA VAL A 9 14.65 -8.80 -23.73
C VAL A 9 15.85 -8.11 -23.05
N ARG A 10 17.08 -8.55 -23.34
CA ARG A 10 18.30 -7.91 -22.81
C ARG A 10 18.54 -6.52 -23.37
N ALA A 11 18.28 -6.30 -24.65
CA ALA A 11 18.38 -4.98 -25.27
C ALA A 11 17.38 -3.99 -24.65
N GLU A 12 16.14 -4.44 -24.44
CA GLU A 12 15.13 -3.64 -23.75
C GLU A 12 15.51 -3.35 -22.30
N ALA A 13 16.03 -4.34 -21.57
CA ALA A 13 16.54 -4.15 -20.22
C ALA A 13 17.67 -3.10 -20.17
N GLN A 14 18.58 -3.10 -21.15
CA GLN A 14 19.64 -2.09 -21.26
C GLN A 14 19.07 -0.67 -21.46
N ARG A 15 18.07 -0.50 -22.32
CA ARG A 15 17.37 0.78 -22.51
C ARG A 15 16.75 1.25 -21.18
N VAL A 16 16.03 0.37 -20.50
CA VAL A 16 15.39 0.66 -19.21
C VAL A 16 16.42 1.10 -18.17
N ARG A 17 17.55 0.39 -18.04
CA ARG A 17 18.63 0.75 -17.11
C ARG A 17 19.19 2.15 -17.40
N ALA A 18 19.41 2.49 -18.66
CA ALA A 18 19.93 3.80 -19.05
C ALA A 18 18.98 4.94 -18.65
N VAL A 19 17.67 4.77 -18.90
CA VAL A 19 16.66 5.76 -18.50
C VAL A 19 16.56 5.87 -16.97
N MET A 20 16.56 4.73 -16.27
CA MET A 20 16.55 4.69 -14.80
C MET A 20 17.76 5.42 -14.19
N ALA A 21 18.95 5.24 -14.75
CA ALA A 21 20.15 5.93 -14.31
C ALA A 21 20.03 7.45 -14.48
N GLN A 22 19.50 7.92 -15.63
CA GLN A 22 19.29 9.34 -15.88
C GLN A 22 18.18 9.95 -15.00
N ALA A 23 17.12 9.21 -14.70
CA ALA A 23 16.07 9.64 -13.79
C ALA A 23 16.62 9.84 -12.36
N ARG A 24 17.48 8.92 -11.90
CA ARG A 24 18.11 9.00 -10.57
C ARG A 24 19.02 10.20 -10.40
N THR A 25 19.75 10.62 -11.44
CA THR A 25 20.57 11.85 -11.36
C THR A 25 19.73 13.12 -11.19
N ARG A 26 18.43 13.06 -11.52
CA ARG A 26 17.45 14.12 -11.28
C ARG A 26 16.72 13.98 -9.94
N GLY A 27 17.14 13.03 -9.08
CA GLY A 27 16.53 12.77 -7.78
C GLY A 27 15.17 12.06 -7.84
N GLN A 28 14.78 11.51 -8.99
CA GLN A 28 13.53 10.76 -9.12
C GLN A 28 13.62 9.44 -8.35
N ARG A 29 12.56 9.06 -7.63
CA ARG A 29 12.51 7.75 -6.97
C ARG A 29 12.25 6.66 -8.00
N GLN A 30 12.33 5.40 -7.55
CA GLN A 30 12.27 4.22 -8.42
C GLN A 30 10.99 4.16 -9.29
N ARG A 31 9.83 4.58 -8.75
CA ARG A 31 8.58 4.58 -9.50
C ARG A 31 8.61 5.62 -10.62
N GLU A 32 8.98 6.86 -10.31
CA GLU A 32 9.00 7.94 -11.30
C GLU A 32 10.02 7.62 -12.41
N ALA A 33 11.14 7.00 -12.04
CA ALA A 33 12.13 6.50 -12.98
C ALA A 33 11.58 5.37 -13.89
N ALA A 34 10.78 4.44 -13.35
CA ALA A 34 10.14 3.39 -14.14
C ALA A 34 9.09 3.95 -15.12
N ILE A 35 8.30 4.93 -14.67
CA ILE A 35 7.36 5.68 -15.51
C ILE A 35 8.11 6.39 -16.65
N ALA A 36 9.22 7.07 -16.35
CA ALA A 36 10.06 7.71 -17.36
C ALA A 36 10.65 6.70 -18.36
N ALA A 37 10.91 5.47 -17.93
CA ALA A 37 11.33 4.37 -18.77
C ALA A 37 10.18 3.70 -19.55
N ALA A 38 8.93 4.16 -19.38
CA ALA A 38 7.72 3.58 -19.96
C ALA A 38 7.54 2.09 -19.63
N THR A 39 7.81 1.71 -18.38
CA THR A 39 7.69 0.33 -17.90
C THR A 39 7.17 0.28 -16.46
N SER A 40 6.77 -0.91 -15.98
CA SER A 40 6.33 -1.08 -14.60
C SER A 40 7.51 -1.07 -13.63
N GLU A 41 7.25 -0.78 -12.36
CA GLU A 41 8.31 -0.68 -11.35
C GLU A 41 9.05 -2.03 -11.15
N GLY A 42 8.31 -3.14 -11.21
CA GLY A 42 8.85 -4.49 -11.16
C GLY A 42 9.70 -4.84 -12.37
N ALA A 43 9.27 -4.46 -13.58
CA ALA A 43 10.05 -4.67 -14.80
C ALA A 43 11.34 -3.83 -14.81
N ALA A 44 11.26 -2.58 -14.34
CA ALA A 44 12.43 -1.71 -14.18
C ALA A 44 13.46 -2.29 -13.21
N LEU A 45 13.01 -2.90 -12.12
CA LEU A 45 13.90 -3.55 -11.17
C LEU A 45 14.45 -4.87 -11.72
N ALA A 46 13.61 -5.68 -12.38
CA ALA A 46 14.01 -6.94 -13.01
C ALA A 46 15.11 -6.75 -14.06
N ALA A 47 15.13 -5.59 -14.76
CA ALA A 47 16.19 -5.24 -15.72
C ALA A 47 17.61 -5.21 -15.10
N HIS A 48 17.74 -5.18 -13.78
CA HIS A 48 19.01 -5.16 -13.05
C HIS A 48 19.42 -6.54 -12.49
N THR A 49 18.66 -7.59 -12.81
CA THR A 49 18.99 -8.97 -12.41
C THR A 49 20.17 -9.53 -13.21
N PRO A 50 20.97 -10.45 -12.63
CA PRO A 50 22.09 -11.09 -13.35
C PRO A 50 21.68 -11.73 -14.68
N ALA A 51 20.48 -12.31 -14.78
CA ALA A 51 19.97 -12.91 -16.01
C ALA A 51 19.84 -11.91 -17.18
N LEU A 52 19.46 -10.66 -16.87
CA LEU A 52 19.26 -9.56 -17.83
C LEU A 52 20.44 -8.58 -17.91
N TRP A 53 21.44 -8.76 -17.05
CA TRP A 53 22.68 -7.98 -17.04
C TRP A 53 23.91 -8.85 -16.70
N PRO A 54 24.21 -9.89 -17.51
CA PRO A 54 25.30 -10.82 -17.21
C PRO A 54 26.69 -10.15 -17.25
N ASP A 55 26.86 -9.16 -18.11
CA ASP A 55 28.15 -8.48 -18.34
C ASP A 55 28.31 -7.19 -17.50
N ARG A 56 27.67 -7.14 -16.33
CA ARG A 56 27.75 -5.97 -15.44
C ARG A 56 29.19 -5.76 -14.96
N ARG A 57 29.68 -4.52 -15.09
CA ARG A 57 30.99 -4.09 -14.61
C ARG A 57 30.87 -3.38 -13.26
N ALA A 58 31.96 -3.38 -12.49
CA ALA A 58 32.03 -2.65 -11.21
C ALA A 58 31.85 -1.12 -11.36
N THR A 59 32.12 -0.57 -12.55
CA THR A 59 31.92 0.85 -12.87
C THR A 59 30.48 1.19 -13.26
N ASP A 60 29.64 0.19 -13.50
CA ASP A 60 28.27 0.43 -13.92
C ASP A 60 27.42 0.85 -12.72
N THR A 61 26.65 1.93 -12.89
CA THR A 61 25.79 2.49 -11.85
C THR A 61 24.40 1.84 -11.86
N GLY A 62 23.76 1.76 -10.70
CA GLY A 62 22.43 1.16 -10.53
C GLY A 62 22.40 0.08 -9.46
N PRO A 63 21.21 -0.34 -9.00
CA PRO A 63 21.07 -1.34 -7.96
C PRO A 63 21.57 -2.71 -8.42
N TYR A 64 21.93 -3.58 -7.50
CA TYR A 64 22.05 -5.02 -7.74
C TYR A 64 20.80 -5.72 -7.22
N VAL A 65 20.20 -6.57 -8.06
CA VAL A 65 18.86 -7.12 -7.85
C VAL A 65 18.91 -8.63 -7.97
N GLN A 66 18.56 -9.32 -6.90
CA GLN A 66 18.48 -10.78 -6.86
C GLN A 66 17.01 -11.22 -6.78
N PRO A 67 16.55 -12.14 -7.65
CA PRO A 67 15.20 -12.68 -7.56
C PRO A 67 15.01 -13.44 -6.25
N LEU A 68 13.78 -13.43 -5.73
CA LEU A 68 13.37 -14.21 -4.57
C LEU A 68 12.48 -15.39 -5.01
N ARG A 69 12.59 -16.51 -4.28
CA ARG A 69 11.66 -17.63 -4.35
C ARG A 69 10.28 -17.19 -3.84
N PRO A 70 9.18 -17.61 -4.50
CA PRO A 70 7.82 -17.17 -4.15
C PRO A 70 7.24 -17.91 -2.93
N ASP A 71 8.04 -18.11 -1.89
CA ASP A 71 7.63 -18.69 -0.62
C ASP A 71 7.37 -17.56 0.40
N TRP A 72 6.33 -16.78 0.11
CA TRP A 72 6.11 -15.47 0.73
C TRP A 72 5.89 -15.53 2.24
N LEU A 73 5.09 -16.48 2.72
CA LEU A 73 4.83 -16.62 4.15
C LEU A 73 6.09 -17.05 4.91
N ALA A 74 6.85 -18.02 4.38
CA ALA A 74 8.09 -18.44 5.00
C ALA A 74 9.14 -17.32 5.01
N LEU A 75 9.24 -16.55 3.90
CA LEU A 75 10.10 -15.37 3.82
C LEU A 75 9.77 -14.38 4.92
N LEU A 76 8.50 -13.97 5.04
CA LEU A 76 8.09 -12.97 6.03
C LEU A 76 8.28 -13.47 7.47
N ARG A 77 8.01 -14.75 7.74
CA ARG A 77 8.27 -15.36 9.06
C ARG A 77 9.76 -15.36 9.42
N ALA A 78 10.63 -15.57 8.43
CA ALA A 78 12.07 -15.54 8.65
C ALA A 78 12.59 -14.14 9.04
N LEU A 79 11.80 -13.07 8.86
CA LEU A 79 12.21 -11.71 9.19
C LEU A 79 12.10 -11.35 10.67
N GLN A 80 11.41 -12.14 11.49
CA GLN A 80 11.22 -11.83 12.91
C GLN A 80 12.54 -11.59 13.68
N PRO A 81 13.61 -12.40 13.50
CA PRO A 81 14.89 -12.19 14.19
C PRO A 81 15.65 -10.93 13.75
N CYS A 82 15.28 -10.32 12.63
CA CYS A 82 15.92 -9.09 12.13
C CYS A 82 15.61 -7.87 13.02
N GLY A 83 14.66 -7.98 13.94
CA GLY A 83 14.21 -6.86 14.76
C GLY A 83 13.45 -5.82 13.93
N PRO A 84 13.51 -4.54 14.30
CA PRO A 84 12.75 -3.49 13.62
C PRO A 84 13.16 -3.32 12.16
N LEU A 85 12.22 -3.45 11.26
CA LEU A 85 12.31 -3.16 9.83
C LEU A 85 11.31 -2.06 9.47
N MET A 86 11.46 -1.43 8.31
CA MET A 86 10.44 -0.51 7.79
C MET A 86 9.63 -1.18 6.69
N ALA A 87 8.32 -1.29 6.92
CA ALA A 87 7.32 -1.78 6.01
C ALA A 87 6.73 -0.61 5.21
N LEU A 88 6.73 -0.72 3.88
CA LEU A 88 6.16 0.28 2.98
C LEU A 88 5.09 -0.36 2.10
N THR A 89 3.87 0.17 2.23
CA THR A 89 2.73 -0.18 1.38
C THR A 89 2.14 1.11 0.83
N ARG A 90 1.69 1.08 -0.42
CA ARG A 90 1.17 2.29 -1.07
C ARG A 90 0.17 1.97 -2.16
N ASN A 91 -0.57 3.00 -2.54
CA ASN A 91 -1.27 3.10 -3.82
C ASN A 91 -0.74 4.34 -4.58
N ASP A 92 -1.48 4.80 -5.59
CA ASP A 92 -1.03 5.92 -6.42
C ASP A 92 -1.02 7.26 -5.66
N SER A 93 -1.86 7.39 -4.63
CA SER A 93 -2.14 8.66 -3.94
C SER A 93 -1.58 8.69 -2.52
N VAL A 94 -1.33 7.53 -1.89
CA VAL A 94 -0.89 7.45 -0.50
C VAL A 94 0.25 6.46 -0.32
N VAL A 95 1.31 6.90 0.36
CA VAL A 95 2.42 6.05 0.85
C VAL A 95 2.31 5.90 2.36
N HIS A 96 2.34 4.66 2.84
CA HIS A 96 2.29 4.31 4.26
C HIS A 96 3.57 3.55 4.65
N GLU A 97 4.34 4.13 5.55
CA GLU A 97 5.59 3.58 6.07
C GLU A 97 5.47 3.32 7.58
N LYS A 98 5.69 2.09 8.01
CA LYS A 98 5.58 1.69 9.41
C LYS A 98 6.83 0.92 9.83
N VAL A 99 7.43 1.32 10.94
CA VAL A 99 8.57 0.62 11.54
C VAL A 99 8.07 -0.34 12.60
N GLY A 100 8.56 -1.57 12.57
CA GLY A 100 8.21 -2.59 13.55
C GLY A 100 8.85 -3.94 13.26
N VAL A 101 8.52 -4.94 14.08
CA VAL A 101 8.97 -6.33 13.91
C VAL A 101 7.91 -7.11 13.15
N TYR A 102 8.33 -7.93 12.18
CA TYR A 102 7.45 -8.89 11.51
C TYR A 102 7.21 -10.09 12.41
N GLU A 103 6.13 -10.05 13.19
CA GLU A 103 5.76 -11.07 14.17
C GLU A 103 4.30 -11.51 14.00
N ASN A 104 3.91 -12.60 14.67
CA ASN A 104 2.54 -13.14 14.64
C ASN A 104 1.99 -13.37 13.23
N LEU A 105 2.82 -13.94 12.34
CA LEU A 105 2.42 -14.22 10.96
C LEU A 105 1.67 -15.53 10.81
N SER A 106 0.46 -15.46 10.29
CA SER A 106 -0.39 -16.59 9.94
C SER A 106 -0.89 -16.49 8.50
N ALA A 107 -1.39 -17.59 7.95
CA ALA A 107 -2.11 -17.57 6.69
C ALA A 107 -3.20 -18.64 6.69
N GLU A 108 -4.35 -18.29 6.14
CA GLU A 108 -5.48 -19.18 5.96
C GLU A 108 -6.18 -18.83 4.63
N GLY A 109 -6.54 -19.84 3.83
CA GLY A 109 -7.28 -19.63 2.58
C GLY A 109 -6.59 -18.73 1.55
N GLY A 110 -5.26 -18.64 1.56
CA GLY A 110 -4.49 -17.75 0.67
C GLY A 110 -4.35 -16.31 1.15
N VAL A 111 -4.97 -15.96 2.28
CA VAL A 111 -4.84 -14.66 2.95
C VAL A 111 -3.85 -14.79 4.11
N GLY A 112 -2.79 -13.99 4.08
CA GLY A 112 -1.84 -13.85 5.18
C GLY A 112 -2.21 -12.72 6.12
N LEU A 113 -1.86 -12.85 7.38
CA LEU A 113 -1.98 -11.83 8.41
C LEU A 113 -0.62 -11.64 9.07
N ALA A 114 -0.25 -10.38 9.34
CA ALA A 114 0.76 -10.06 10.34
C ALA A 114 0.04 -9.24 11.41
N LEU A 115 -0.06 -9.78 12.63
CA LEU A 115 -0.78 -9.16 13.74
C LEU A 115 0.22 -8.78 14.85
N GLY A 116 1.26 -8.06 14.47
CA GLY A 116 2.26 -7.55 15.40
C GLY A 116 1.78 -6.31 16.13
N ARG A 117 2.54 -5.89 17.15
CA ARG A 117 2.25 -4.63 17.86
C ARG A 117 2.29 -3.42 16.92
N ASP A 118 3.26 -3.41 16.00
CA ASP A 118 3.54 -2.30 15.09
C ASP A 118 3.23 -2.66 13.63
N ILE A 119 3.73 -3.80 13.15
CA ILE A 119 3.44 -4.28 11.79
C ILE A 119 2.10 -5.01 11.80
N ASP A 120 1.06 -4.32 11.34
CA ASP A 120 -0.28 -4.87 11.13
C ASP A 120 -0.61 -4.89 9.62
N LEU A 121 -0.74 -6.09 9.06
CA LEU A 121 -0.90 -6.31 7.62
C LEU A 121 -2.06 -7.28 7.32
N ARG A 122 -2.76 -7.02 6.22
CA ARG A 122 -3.57 -8.01 5.50
C ARG A 122 -2.88 -8.29 4.16
N LEU A 123 -2.53 -9.54 3.91
CA LEU A 123 -1.69 -9.97 2.80
C LEU A 123 -2.50 -10.87 1.87
N PHE A 124 -2.54 -10.51 0.59
CA PHE A 124 -3.30 -11.25 -0.42
C PHE A 124 -2.32 -11.92 -1.39
N PHE A 125 -1.77 -13.07 -0.98
CA PHE A 125 -0.65 -13.71 -1.67
C PHE A 125 -0.95 -14.12 -3.11
N GLN A 126 -2.23 -14.30 -3.48
CA GLN A 126 -2.64 -14.55 -4.87
C GLN A 126 -2.27 -13.40 -5.83
N HIS A 127 -1.99 -12.21 -5.32
CA HIS A 127 -1.55 -11.06 -6.11
C HIS A 127 -0.02 -10.85 -6.07
N TRP A 128 0.74 -11.72 -5.39
CA TRP A 128 2.19 -11.59 -5.24
C TRP A 128 2.89 -12.45 -6.30
N GLN A 129 3.43 -11.80 -7.33
CA GLN A 129 4.01 -12.47 -8.50
C GLN A 129 5.53 -12.59 -8.42
N ALA A 130 6.20 -11.49 -8.08
CA ALA A 130 7.65 -11.38 -8.12
C ALA A 130 8.17 -10.67 -6.87
N GLY A 131 9.34 -11.10 -6.40
CA GLY A 131 10.02 -10.50 -5.26
C GLY A 131 11.50 -10.37 -5.55
N PHE A 132 12.12 -9.29 -5.07
CA PHE A 132 13.53 -9.03 -5.28
C PHE A 132 14.20 -8.56 -4.00
N ALA A 133 15.40 -9.07 -3.74
CA ALA A 133 16.34 -8.48 -2.81
C ALA A 133 17.18 -7.43 -3.56
N VAL A 134 17.27 -6.21 -3.01
CA VAL A 134 17.90 -5.05 -3.69
C VAL A 134 19.02 -4.48 -2.84
N SER A 135 20.21 -4.37 -3.41
CA SER A 135 21.40 -3.70 -2.88
C SER A 135 21.82 -2.54 -3.78
N ASP A 136 22.67 -1.64 -3.28
CA ASP A 136 23.15 -0.51 -4.08
C ASP A 136 24.19 -0.97 -5.11
N ALA A 137 25.03 -1.95 -4.77
CA ALA A 137 26.01 -2.56 -5.67
C ALA A 137 26.19 -4.09 -5.46
N PRO A 138 26.80 -4.81 -6.43
CA PRO A 138 27.10 -6.23 -6.28
C PRO A 138 28.05 -6.49 -5.11
N GLY A 139 27.78 -7.55 -4.34
CA GLY A 139 28.56 -7.91 -3.15
C GLY A 139 28.19 -7.15 -1.88
N GLU A 140 27.28 -6.17 -1.98
CA GLU A 140 26.72 -5.50 -0.80
C GLU A 140 25.51 -6.25 -0.24
N VAL A 141 25.25 -6.05 1.05
CA VAL A 141 24.08 -6.62 1.72
C VAL A 141 22.81 -5.98 1.15
N PRO A 142 21.80 -6.76 0.72
CA PRO A 142 20.53 -6.22 0.31
C PRO A 142 19.94 -5.29 1.38
N ARG A 143 19.51 -4.10 0.97
CA ARG A 143 18.91 -3.09 1.86
C ARG A 143 17.39 -3.18 1.87
N SER A 144 16.80 -3.86 0.89
CA SER A 144 15.36 -4.04 0.84
C SER A 144 14.92 -5.36 0.18
N ILE A 145 13.74 -5.81 0.56
CA ILE A 145 12.89 -6.73 -0.19
C ILE A 145 11.82 -5.89 -0.88
N GLN A 146 11.59 -6.11 -2.18
CA GLN A 146 10.53 -5.43 -2.92
C GLN A 146 9.69 -6.44 -3.69
N ILE A 147 8.38 -6.38 -3.48
CA ILE A 147 7.41 -7.37 -3.97
C ILE A 147 6.43 -6.69 -4.92
N PHE A 148 6.14 -7.37 -6.01
CA PHE A 148 5.38 -6.88 -7.14
C PHE A 148 4.31 -7.88 -7.56
N ASP A 149 3.25 -7.34 -8.14
CA ASP A 149 2.15 -8.11 -8.68
C ASP A 149 2.36 -8.52 -10.14
N ASP A 150 1.35 -9.15 -10.76
CA ASP A 150 1.42 -9.69 -12.12
C ASP A 150 1.61 -8.62 -13.21
N THR A 151 1.34 -7.34 -12.93
CA THR A 151 1.60 -6.21 -13.85
C THR A 151 2.89 -5.46 -13.49
N GLY A 152 3.57 -5.88 -12.42
CA GLY A 152 4.80 -5.27 -11.94
C GLY A 152 4.58 -3.99 -11.15
N GLN A 153 3.39 -3.76 -10.62
CA GLN A 153 3.14 -2.70 -9.66
C GLN A 153 3.60 -3.14 -8.26
N ALA A 154 4.14 -2.21 -7.49
CA ALA A 154 4.66 -2.49 -6.16
C ALA A 154 3.52 -2.86 -5.20
N VAL A 155 3.63 -4.03 -4.57
CA VAL A 155 2.68 -4.54 -3.58
C VAL A 155 3.15 -4.18 -2.17
N HIS A 156 4.36 -4.56 -1.82
CA HIS A 156 4.92 -4.34 -0.49
C HIS A 156 6.44 -4.27 -0.55
N LYS A 157 7.03 -3.41 0.27
CA LYS A 157 8.48 -3.29 0.39
C LYS A 157 8.91 -3.30 1.85
N ILE A 158 10.09 -3.85 2.10
CA ILE A 158 10.65 -4.04 3.43
C ILE A 158 12.07 -3.52 3.39
N PHE A 159 12.41 -2.58 4.26
CA PHE A 159 13.72 -1.95 4.30
C PHE A 159 14.42 -2.20 5.64
N VAL A 160 15.72 -2.48 5.57
CA VAL A 160 16.56 -2.45 6.77
C VAL A 160 16.70 -1.02 7.28
N ARG A 161 16.81 -0.88 8.59
CA ARG A 161 16.96 0.39 9.33
C ARG A 161 18.26 0.34 10.13
N PRO A 162 18.73 1.50 10.66
CA PRO A 162 19.93 1.52 11.50
C PRO A 162 19.87 0.56 12.70
N ASN A 163 18.66 0.29 13.23
CA ASN A 163 18.44 -0.58 14.38
C ASN A 163 18.07 -2.03 14.00
N SER A 164 18.14 -2.41 12.72
CA SER A 164 17.90 -3.79 12.29
C SER A 164 19.14 -4.65 12.53
N ASP A 165 18.95 -5.92 12.87
CA ASP A 165 20.03 -6.90 12.89
C ASP A 165 20.37 -7.32 11.44
N THR A 166 21.45 -6.75 10.91
CA THR A 166 21.90 -6.98 9.54
C THR A 166 22.45 -8.39 9.31
N ARG A 167 22.89 -9.09 10.37
CA ARG A 167 23.35 -10.48 10.27
C ARG A 167 22.16 -11.41 10.18
N ALA A 168 21.17 -11.22 11.07
CA ALA A 168 19.91 -11.95 11.02
C ALA A 168 19.19 -11.72 9.68
N TRP A 169 19.20 -10.49 9.15
CA TRP A 169 18.67 -10.17 7.83
C TRP A 169 19.30 -10.97 6.69
N GLN A 170 20.63 -11.05 6.64
CA GLN A 170 21.33 -11.84 5.64
C GLN A 170 21.01 -13.33 5.76
N SER A 171 21.01 -13.87 7.00
CA SER A 171 20.67 -15.27 7.26
C SER A 171 19.21 -15.59 6.92
N ALA A 172 18.29 -14.67 7.17
CA ALA A 172 16.88 -14.81 6.84
C ALA A 172 16.65 -14.80 5.32
N LEU A 173 17.38 -13.96 4.57
CA LEU A 173 17.24 -13.83 3.13
C LEU A 173 17.90 -14.95 2.33
N ALA A 174 19.03 -15.49 2.80
CA ALA A 174 19.84 -16.44 2.02
C ALA A 174 19.05 -17.65 1.48
N PRO A 175 18.11 -18.26 2.22
CA PRO A 175 17.28 -19.32 1.68
C PRO A 175 16.32 -18.84 0.59
N PHE A 176 16.02 -17.56 0.44
CA PHE A 176 15.03 -17.12 -0.55
C PHE A 176 15.65 -16.58 -1.83
N LEU A 177 16.96 -16.38 -1.90
CA LEU A 177 17.62 -15.89 -3.12
C LEU A 177 17.61 -16.97 -4.22
N ASP A 178 17.31 -16.55 -5.45
CA ASP A 178 17.23 -17.43 -6.61
C ASP A 178 17.78 -16.75 -7.87
N GLU A 179 19.10 -16.65 -7.96
CA GLU A 179 19.78 -16.01 -9.10
C GLU A 179 19.60 -16.77 -10.42
N GLY A 180 19.31 -18.08 -10.35
CA GLY A 180 19.06 -18.93 -11.51
C GLY A 180 17.65 -18.77 -12.08
N ARG A 181 16.77 -18.02 -11.40
CA ARG A 181 15.39 -17.82 -11.84
C ARG A 181 15.35 -17.09 -13.17
N LEU A 182 14.51 -17.58 -14.08
CA LEU A 182 14.20 -16.87 -15.31
C LEU A 182 13.61 -15.48 -15.00
N PRO A 183 13.87 -14.47 -15.85
CA PRO A 183 13.31 -13.14 -15.67
C PRO A 183 11.80 -13.16 -15.46
N SER A 184 11.31 -12.38 -14.50
CA SER A 184 9.87 -12.22 -14.31
C SER A 184 9.24 -11.55 -15.53
N VAL A 185 8.18 -12.16 -16.05
CA VAL A 185 7.36 -11.58 -17.12
C VAL A 185 6.17 -10.90 -16.45
N PHE A 186 6.02 -9.60 -16.70
CA PHE A 186 4.91 -8.81 -16.21
C PHE A 186 3.92 -8.54 -17.34
N LEU A 187 2.63 -8.63 -17.02
CA LEU A 187 1.56 -8.28 -17.93
C LEU A 187 1.53 -6.76 -18.14
N ALA A 188 1.04 -6.33 -19.30
CA ALA A 188 0.71 -4.92 -19.50
C ALA A 188 -0.26 -4.46 -18.39
N SER A 189 -0.04 -3.27 -17.86
CA SER A 189 -0.98 -2.68 -16.91
C SER A 189 -2.35 -2.63 -17.56
N ARG A 190 -3.36 -3.15 -16.86
CA ARG A 190 -4.75 -2.93 -17.24
C ARG A 190 -5.10 -1.51 -16.82
N ASP A 191 -5.88 -0.81 -17.64
CA ASP A 191 -6.51 0.43 -17.17
C ASP A 191 -7.38 0.06 -15.97
N ALA A 192 -7.17 0.76 -14.84
CA ALA A 192 -8.04 0.56 -13.70
C ALA A 192 -9.44 1.06 -14.05
N ASP A 193 -10.44 0.23 -13.79
CA ASP A 193 -11.85 0.58 -13.95
C ASP A 193 -12.16 1.88 -13.20
N ASP A 194 -12.93 2.78 -13.81
CA ASP A 194 -13.48 3.93 -13.12
C ASP A 194 -14.67 3.44 -12.28
N ASP A 195 -14.50 3.45 -10.95
CA ASP A 195 -15.49 2.94 -10.01
C ASP A 195 -16.77 3.81 -9.95
N ARG A 196 -16.83 4.90 -10.73
CA ARG A 196 -17.89 5.92 -10.70
C ARG A 196 -19.01 5.73 -11.71
N GLY A 197 -19.09 4.57 -12.38
CA GLY A 197 -20.21 4.25 -13.26
C GLY A 197 -21.57 4.28 -12.55
N GLU A 198 -22.67 4.29 -13.30
CA GLU A 198 -24.01 4.15 -12.74
C GLU A 198 -24.21 2.74 -12.15
N SER A 199 -24.90 2.66 -11.01
CA SER A 199 -25.34 1.38 -10.44
C SER A 199 -26.77 1.08 -10.89
N SER A 200 -27.05 -0.17 -11.24
CA SER A 200 -28.40 -0.68 -11.52
C SER A 200 -29.04 -1.40 -10.32
N CYS A 201 -28.39 -1.40 -9.15
CA CYS A 201 -28.89 -2.12 -7.98
C CYS A 201 -30.14 -1.46 -7.37
N ASP A 202 -31.00 -2.25 -6.72
CA ASP A 202 -32.07 -1.73 -5.86
C ASP A 202 -31.46 -1.05 -4.63
N ALA A 203 -31.51 0.28 -4.60
CA ALA A 203 -30.95 1.07 -3.50
C ALA A 203 -31.64 0.78 -2.16
N ALA A 204 -32.95 0.53 -2.14
CA ALA A 204 -33.69 0.27 -0.91
C ALA A 204 -33.29 -1.09 -0.31
N GLU A 205 -33.17 -2.11 -1.17
CA GLU A 205 -32.69 -3.43 -0.74
C GLU A 205 -31.23 -3.37 -0.26
N PHE A 206 -30.37 -2.64 -0.97
CA PHE A 206 -28.98 -2.43 -0.57
C PHE A 206 -28.86 -1.76 0.81
N LEU A 207 -29.63 -0.70 1.06
CA LEU A 207 -29.63 0.00 2.34
C LEU A 207 -30.21 -0.86 3.47
N HIS A 208 -31.27 -1.62 3.18
CA HIS A 208 -31.80 -2.59 4.14
C HIS A 208 -30.73 -3.62 4.49
N ALA A 209 -30.05 -4.19 3.50
CA ALA A 209 -28.97 -5.14 3.72
C ALA A 209 -27.78 -4.56 4.50
N TRP A 210 -27.39 -3.31 4.23
CA TRP A 210 -26.38 -2.60 5.01
C TRP A 210 -26.79 -2.47 6.48
N SER A 211 -28.07 -2.15 6.74
CA SER A 211 -28.60 -2.02 8.10
C SER A 211 -28.50 -3.29 8.95
N GLN A 212 -28.43 -4.45 8.29
CA GLN A 212 -28.37 -5.77 8.95
C GLN A 212 -26.94 -6.26 9.18
N MET A 213 -25.92 -5.49 8.80
CA MET A 213 -24.53 -5.88 9.05
C MET A 213 -24.24 -5.99 10.54
N THR A 214 -23.45 -6.99 10.90
CA THR A 214 -23.03 -7.24 12.29
C THR A 214 -21.52 -7.13 12.48
N ASP A 215 -20.77 -7.08 11.39
CA ASP A 215 -19.32 -6.88 11.37
C ASP A 215 -18.89 -6.04 10.15
N THR A 216 -17.90 -5.16 10.33
CA THR A 216 -17.38 -4.30 9.24
C THR A 216 -16.81 -5.07 8.05
N HIS A 217 -16.30 -6.29 8.27
CA HIS A 217 -15.74 -7.16 7.23
C HIS A 217 -16.82 -7.75 6.31
N GLU A 218 -18.08 -7.77 6.73
CA GLU A 218 -19.21 -8.17 5.87
C GLU A 218 -19.41 -7.22 4.69
N PHE A 219 -18.96 -5.96 4.82
CA PHE A 219 -19.17 -4.93 3.80
C PHE A 219 -18.65 -5.35 2.43
N PHE A 220 -17.51 -6.02 2.36
CA PHE A 220 -16.97 -6.50 1.08
C PHE A 220 -17.87 -7.56 0.42
N GLY A 221 -18.44 -8.47 1.22
CA GLY A 221 -19.42 -9.44 0.74
C GLY A 221 -20.72 -8.77 0.28
N LEU A 222 -21.15 -7.73 0.99
CA LEU A 222 -22.32 -6.93 0.63
C LEU A 222 -22.13 -6.26 -0.74
N LEU A 223 -21.00 -5.58 -0.97
CA LEU A 223 -20.69 -4.95 -2.25
C LEU A 223 -20.74 -5.95 -3.41
N LYS A 224 -20.12 -7.12 -3.23
CA LYS A 224 -20.14 -8.21 -4.23
C LYS A 224 -21.55 -8.71 -4.52
N ARG A 225 -22.38 -8.91 -3.49
CA ARG A 225 -23.75 -9.41 -3.64
C ARG A 225 -24.60 -8.47 -4.51
N PHE A 226 -24.43 -7.17 -4.34
CA PHE A 226 -25.19 -6.16 -5.09
C PHE A 226 -24.50 -5.71 -6.38
N GLY A 227 -23.29 -6.21 -6.68
CA GLY A 227 -22.54 -5.83 -7.88
C GLY A 227 -22.15 -4.35 -7.90
N VAL A 228 -21.97 -3.73 -6.74
CA VAL A 228 -21.66 -2.30 -6.63
C VAL A 228 -20.21 -2.07 -6.22
N SER A 229 -19.59 -1.05 -6.80
CA SER A 229 -18.28 -0.55 -6.37
C SER A 229 -18.39 0.08 -4.98
N ARG A 230 -17.25 0.22 -4.31
CA ARG A 230 -17.21 0.88 -3.01
C ARG A 230 -17.63 2.35 -3.11
N TRP A 231 -17.30 3.03 -4.20
CA TRP A 231 -17.71 4.41 -4.43
C TRP A 231 -19.21 4.52 -4.71
N GLN A 232 -19.77 3.65 -5.54
CA GLN A 232 -21.22 3.59 -5.79
C GLN A 232 -22.01 3.39 -4.50
N ALA A 233 -21.52 2.50 -3.62
CA ALA A 233 -22.10 2.30 -2.30
C ALA A 233 -22.13 3.58 -1.46
N MET A 234 -21.10 4.44 -1.55
CA MET A 234 -21.12 5.74 -0.85
C MET A 234 -22.21 6.65 -1.37
N GLN A 235 -22.45 6.66 -2.68
CA GLN A 235 -23.51 7.47 -3.29
C GLN A 235 -24.90 6.96 -2.90
N LEU A 236 -25.12 5.64 -3.01
CA LEU A 236 -26.39 4.99 -2.70
C LEU A 236 -26.81 5.20 -1.24
N ALA A 237 -25.83 5.25 -0.32
CA ALA A 237 -26.07 5.42 1.11
C ALA A 237 -26.00 6.87 1.61
N ARG A 238 -25.89 7.84 0.70
CA ARG A 238 -25.74 9.26 1.05
C ARG A 238 -26.97 9.74 1.82
N GLY A 239 -26.75 10.38 2.97
CA GLY A 239 -27.80 10.86 3.86
C GLY A 239 -28.39 9.78 4.78
N HIS A 240 -27.97 8.52 4.63
CA HIS A 240 -28.37 7.40 5.49
C HIS A 240 -27.18 6.91 6.31
N TYR A 241 -26.21 6.26 5.65
CA TYR A 241 -25.00 5.73 6.28
C TYR A 241 -23.75 6.51 5.89
N THR A 242 -23.83 7.36 4.87
CA THR A 242 -22.68 8.09 4.35
C THR A 242 -22.94 9.59 4.22
N GLU A 243 -21.91 10.37 4.47
CA GLU A 243 -21.91 11.83 4.32
C GLU A 243 -20.68 12.26 3.53
N ARG A 244 -20.87 12.99 2.44
CA ARG A 244 -19.77 13.56 1.66
C ARG A 244 -19.18 14.77 2.40
N LYS A 245 -17.86 14.77 2.55
CA LYS A 245 -17.06 15.86 3.11
C LYS A 245 -16.09 16.40 2.05
N ALA A 246 -15.56 17.60 2.30
CA ALA A 246 -14.60 18.23 1.39
C ALA A 246 -13.30 17.40 1.28
N PRO A 247 -12.53 17.49 0.18
CA PRO A 247 -11.24 16.81 0.05
C PRO A 247 -10.28 17.10 1.22
N SER A 248 -10.27 18.34 1.72
CA SER A 248 -9.47 18.78 2.87
C SER A 248 -9.89 18.16 4.21
N ALA A 249 -10.98 17.37 4.26
CA ALA A 249 -11.42 16.72 5.49
C ALA A 249 -10.37 15.74 6.04
N VAL A 250 -9.60 15.06 5.18
CA VAL A 250 -8.52 14.16 5.65
C VAL A 250 -7.41 14.91 6.37
N GLU A 251 -7.00 16.06 5.87
CA GLU A 251 -5.99 16.92 6.49
C GLU A 251 -6.49 17.42 7.85
N ARG A 252 -7.70 18.00 7.88
CA ARG A 252 -8.29 18.53 9.11
C ARG A 252 -8.47 17.46 10.17
N LEU A 253 -8.88 16.26 9.78
CA LEU A 253 -9.05 15.14 10.70
C LEU A 253 -7.70 14.70 11.29
N LEU A 254 -6.65 14.59 10.47
CA LEU A 254 -5.30 14.25 10.94
C LEU A 254 -4.75 15.33 11.89
N GLN A 255 -4.89 16.60 11.54
CA GLN A 255 -4.46 17.73 12.39
C GLN A 255 -5.21 17.75 13.73
N ALA A 256 -6.52 17.53 13.72
CA ALA A 256 -7.33 17.51 14.93
C ALA A 256 -7.02 16.27 15.79
N ALA A 257 -6.85 15.09 15.20
CA ALA A 257 -6.42 13.89 15.93
C ALA A 257 -5.03 14.08 16.56
N ALA A 258 -4.11 14.75 15.87
CA ALA A 258 -2.79 15.08 16.41
C ALA A 258 -2.86 16.08 17.57
N PHE A 259 -3.72 17.10 17.44
CA PHE A 259 -3.92 18.11 18.48
C PHE A 259 -4.54 17.52 19.76
N GLU A 260 -5.59 16.70 19.63
CA GLU A 260 -6.29 16.06 20.76
C GLU A 260 -5.52 14.84 21.30
N GLY A 261 -4.52 14.33 20.57
CA GLY A 261 -3.82 13.09 20.89
C GLY A 261 -4.70 11.84 20.76
N GLU A 262 -5.78 11.92 19.98
CA GLU A 262 -6.71 10.80 19.77
C GLU A 262 -6.01 9.67 19.00
N PRO A 263 -5.94 8.45 19.55
CA PRO A 263 -5.41 7.31 18.83
C PRO A 263 -6.33 6.92 17.67
N ILE A 264 -5.76 6.83 16.46
CA ILE A 264 -6.48 6.47 15.24
C ILE A 264 -5.93 5.18 14.64
N MET A 265 -6.66 4.64 13.67
CA MET A 265 -6.17 3.64 12.75
C MET A 265 -6.16 4.20 11.33
N VAL A 266 -5.08 3.98 10.59
CA VAL A 266 -4.95 4.42 9.19
C VAL A 266 -4.66 3.22 8.32
N PHE A 267 -5.60 2.90 7.43
CA PHE A 267 -5.54 1.79 6.49
C PHE A 267 -5.18 2.33 5.11
N VAL A 268 -4.07 1.86 4.56
CA VAL A 268 -3.64 2.14 3.19
C VAL A 268 -3.27 0.83 2.53
N GLY A 269 -3.73 0.62 1.31
CA GLY A 269 -3.47 -0.63 0.62
C GLY A 269 -3.49 -0.52 -0.89
N ASN A 270 -3.11 -1.63 -1.50
CA ASN A 270 -3.27 -1.97 -2.90
C ASN A 270 -3.87 -3.38 -2.98
N ARG A 271 -3.99 -3.94 -4.19
CA ARG A 271 -4.60 -5.25 -4.39
C ARG A 271 -3.93 -6.39 -3.62
N GLY A 272 -2.63 -6.30 -3.32
CA GLY A 272 -1.87 -7.37 -2.70
C GLY A 272 -1.59 -7.19 -1.20
N CYS A 273 -1.75 -5.98 -0.66
CA CYS A 273 -1.41 -5.66 0.72
C CYS A 273 -2.25 -4.49 1.26
N ILE A 274 -2.78 -4.63 2.47
CA ILE A 274 -3.28 -3.51 3.29
C ILE A 274 -2.38 -3.41 4.51
N GLN A 275 -1.87 -2.20 4.76
CA GLN A 275 -1.05 -1.87 5.90
C GLN A 275 -1.80 -0.92 6.83
N ILE A 276 -1.71 -1.20 8.13
CA ILE A 276 -2.51 -0.55 9.15
C ILE A 276 -1.56 0.09 10.16
N HIS A 277 -1.73 1.39 10.39
CA HIS A 277 -1.19 2.04 11.58
C HIS A 277 -2.27 2.04 12.65
N THR A 278 -1.91 1.79 13.90
CA THR A 278 -2.78 1.99 15.06
C THR A 278 -2.02 2.76 16.13
N GLY A 279 -2.55 3.91 16.54
CA GLY A 279 -1.94 4.77 17.55
C GLY A 279 -2.18 6.25 17.27
N PRO A 280 -1.68 7.14 18.15
CA PRO A 280 -1.74 8.56 17.90
C PRO A 280 -0.89 8.93 16.68
N VAL A 281 -1.24 10.05 16.06
CA VAL A 281 -0.37 10.80 15.14
C VAL A 281 0.04 12.10 15.85
N ARG A 282 1.22 12.66 15.55
CA ARG A 282 1.72 13.85 16.26
C ARG A 282 2.12 14.98 15.33
N ARG A 283 3.01 14.70 14.38
CA ARG A 283 3.58 15.71 13.48
C ARG A 283 2.91 15.64 12.12
N VAL A 284 1.85 16.41 11.96
CA VAL A 284 1.11 16.54 10.70
C VAL A 284 1.57 17.81 9.96
N GLU A 285 2.10 17.66 8.76
CA GLU A 285 2.64 18.77 7.96
C GLU A 285 2.13 18.73 6.52
N THR A 286 1.71 19.90 6.04
CA THR A 286 1.31 20.09 4.64
C THR A 286 2.44 20.77 3.88
N LEU A 287 2.91 20.13 2.81
CA LEU A 287 4.08 20.55 2.05
C LEU A 287 3.77 20.56 0.55
N ASP A 288 4.17 21.62 -0.13
CA ASP A 288 4.13 21.69 -1.59
C ASP A 288 5.43 21.12 -2.18
N LEU A 289 5.34 19.99 -2.86
CA LEU A 289 6.48 19.30 -3.48
C LEU A 289 6.20 19.09 -4.96
N HIS A 290 7.08 19.65 -5.80
CA HIS A 290 6.97 19.56 -7.27
C HIS A 290 5.62 20.08 -7.82
N GLY A 291 5.08 21.14 -7.23
CA GLY A 291 3.80 21.73 -7.64
C GLY A 291 2.57 20.92 -7.24
N GLN A 292 2.72 20.00 -6.29
CA GLN A 292 1.64 19.20 -5.73
C GLN A 292 1.58 19.34 -4.22
N THR A 293 0.38 19.39 -3.67
CA THR A 293 0.12 19.49 -2.22
C THR A 293 0.15 18.10 -1.57
N TRP A 294 1.00 17.92 -0.57
CA TRP A 294 1.11 16.68 0.21
C TRP A 294 0.77 16.91 1.68
N VAL A 295 -0.10 16.07 2.24
CA VAL A 295 -0.34 15.99 3.68
C VAL A 295 0.48 14.85 4.24
N ASN A 296 1.30 15.14 5.23
CA ASN A 296 2.28 14.21 5.77
C ASN A 296 2.06 13.96 7.26
N VAL A 297 2.20 12.71 7.69
CA VAL A 297 2.51 12.38 9.08
C VAL A 297 3.99 12.04 9.13
N LEU A 298 4.76 12.70 10.00
CA LEU A 298 6.21 12.56 10.09
C LEU A 298 6.64 12.13 11.51
N ASP A 299 6.06 11.04 11.99
CA ASP A 299 6.28 10.54 13.34
C ASP A 299 7.43 9.52 13.41
N GLU A 300 7.96 9.33 14.61
CA GLU A 300 8.89 8.24 14.88
C GLU A 300 8.17 6.90 14.69
N GLY A 301 8.58 6.17 13.65
CA GLY A 301 8.07 4.83 13.37
C GLY A 301 6.78 4.77 12.56
N PHE A 302 6.15 5.90 12.22
CA PHE A 302 5.04 5.95 11.26
C PHE A 302 5.15 7.21 10.38
N ASN A 303 5.22 7.01 9.06
CA ASN A 303 5.12 8.08 8.09
C ASN A 303 3.97 7.82 7.13
N LEU A 304 3.23 8.87 6.81
CA LEU A 304 2.16 8.87 5.83
C LEU A 304 2.44 10.01 4.86
N HIS A 305 2.34 9.75 3.55
CA HIS A 305 2.43 10.78 2.53
C HIS A 305 1.20 10.68 1.63
N LEU A 306 0.26 11.60 1.79
CA LEU A 306 -0.99 11.65 1.04
C LEU A 306 -0.93 12.81 0.05
N LEU A 307 -1.06 12.51 -1.23
CA LEU A 307 -1.17 13.50 -2.30
C LEU A 307 -2.58 14.10 -2.27
N LEU A 308 -2.72 15.25 -1.60
CA LEU A 308 -4.02 15.88 -1.38
C LEU A 308 -4.66 16.31 -2.70
N ASP A 309 -3.82 16.75 -3.64
CA ASP A 309 -4.27 17.14 -4.98
C ASP A 309 -4.88 15.99 -5.77
N ASP A 310 -4.73 14.72 -5.38
CA ASP A 310 -5.40 13.58 -6.05
C ASP A 310 -6.74 13.19 -5.40
N VAL A 311 -7.06 13.78 -4.24
CA VAL A 311 -8.31 13.51 -3.52
C VAL A 311 -9.47 14.25 -4.19
N ASP A 312 -10.47 13.50 -4.64
CA ASP A 312 -11.73 14.02 -5.17
C ASP A 312 -12.77 14.23 -4.07
N SER A 313 -12.86 13.29 -3.12
CA SER A 313 -13.83 13.38 -2.03
C SER A 313 -13.42 12.59 -0.80
N CYS A 314 -13.94 13.02 0.34
CA CYS A 314 -13.92 12.26 1.58
C CYS A 314 -15.35 11.89 1.97
N TRP A 315 -15.51 10.76 2.64
CA TRP A 315 -16.81 10.27 3.08
C TRP A 315 -16.74 9.81 4.52
N VAL A 316 -17.63 10.35 5.36
CA VAL A 316 -17.91 9.73 6.67
C VAL A 316 -18.84 8.56 6.40
N VAL A 317 -18.47 7.36 6.86
CA VAL A 317 -19.18 6.11 6.58
C VAL A 317 -19.46 5.38 7.87
N ARG A 318 -20.73 5.04 8.10
CA ARG A 318 -21.22 4.36 9.30
C ARG A 318 -21.61 2.92 8.97
N LYS A 319 -21.07 1.96 9.73
CA LYS A 319 -21.35 0.55 9.55
C LYS A 319 -21.84 -0.03 10.88
N PRO A 320 -23.05 -0.61 10.95
CA PRO A 320 -23.51 -1.25 12.17
C PRO A 320 -22.66 -2.51 12.45
N THR A 321 -22.42 -2.76 13.74
CA THR A 321 -21.76 -3.98 14.22
C THR A 321 -22.42 -4.45 15.52
N VAL A 322 -22.09 -5.66 15.96
CA VAL A 322 -22.50 -6.17 17.28
C VAL A 322 -22.01 -5.30 18.45
N ASP A 323 -20.89 -4.58 18.25
CA ASP A 323 -20.27 -3.71 19.25
C ASP A 323 -20.79 -2.26 19.20
N GLY A 324 -21.80 -2.01 18.35
CA GLY A 324 -22.30 -0.68 18.02
C GLY A 324 -21.83 -0.18 16.66
N GLU A 325 -22.17 1.07 16.33
CA GLU A 325 -21.77 1.68 15.07
C GLU A 325 -20.24 1.91 15.04
N VAL A 326 -19.62 1.57 13.90
CA VAL A 326 -18.23 1.92 13.60
C VAL A 326 -18.23 2.93 12.46
N THR A 327 -17.59 4.07 12.70
CA THR A 327 -17.53 5.21 11.79
C THR A 327 -16.12 5.39 11.25
N SER A 328 -15.99 5.53 9.93
CA SER A 328 -14.73 5.83 9.26
C SER A 328 -14.77 7.12 8.45
N LEU A 329 -13.61 7.75 8.26
CA LEU A 329 -13.39 8.65 7.13
C LEU A 329 -12.73 7.85 5.99
N GLU A 330 -13.39 7.76 4.85
CA GLU A 330 -12.90 7.10 3.65
C GLU A 330 -12.52 8.13 2.59
N VAL A 331 -11.30 8.05 2.06
CA VAL A 331 -10.72 9.03 1.13
C VAL A 331 -10.73 8.45 -0.28
N TYR A 332 -11.25 9.22 -1.23
CA TYR A 332 -11.41 8.80 -2.61
C TYR A 332 -10.68 9.72 -3.59
N ASP A 333 -9.74 9.11 -4.28
CA ASP A 333 -9.57 9.12 -5.72
C ASP A 333 -10.35 10.01 -6.72
N ARG A 334 -9.62 10.80 -7.53
CA ARG A 334 -9.79 10.99 -8.99
C ARG A 334 -10.70 10.01 -9.74
N ARG A 335 -10.56 8.71 -9.49
CA ARG A 335 -11.14 7.60 -10.27
C ARG A 335 -12.15 6.81 -9.45
N GLY A 336 -12.57 7.34 -8.31
CA GLY A 336 -13.46 6.65 -7.38
C GLY A 336 -12.80 5.54 -6.57
N ARG A 337 -11.47 5.42 -6.55
CA ARG A 337 -10.79 4.40 -5.73
C ARG A 337 -10.67 4.89 -4.30
N CYS A 338 -10.93 4.01 -3.33
CA CYS A 338 -10.68 4.30 -1.92
C CYS A 338 -9.17 4.17 -1.64
N VAL A 339 -8.51 5.30 -1.38
CA VAL A 339 -7.05 5.38 -1.24
C VAL A 339 -6.56 5.34 0.21
N ALA A 340 -7.42 5.69 1.16
CA ALA A 340 -7.17 5.55 2.59
C ALA A 340 -8.48 5.44 3.36
N MET A 341 -8.44 4.74 4.50
CA MET A 341 -9.54 4.74 5.47
C MET A 341 -8.98 5.04 6.86
N LEU A 342 -9.65 5.92 7.59
CA LEU A 342 -9.29 6.31 8.95
C LEU A 342 -10.40 5.91 9.91
N PHE A 343 -10.03 5.35 11.06
CA PHE A 343 -10.93 4.93 12.15
C PHE A 343 -10.39 5.44 13.49
N GLY A 344 -11.24 5.50 14.51
CA GLY A 344 -10.76 5.60 15.89
C GLY A 344 -10.17 4.26 16.32
N ALA A 345 -9.04 4.27 17.04
CA ALA A 345 -8.48 3.03 17.56
C ALA A 345 -9.43 2.38 18.55
N ARG A 346 -9.66 1.07 18.39
CA ARG A 346 -10.51 0.27 19.28
C ARG A 346 -9.99 -1.14 19.43
N LYS A 347 -10.30 -1.78 20.55
CA LYS A 347 -10.12 -3.22 20.73
C LYS A 347 -11.39 -3.96 20.27
N PRO A 348 -11.28 -5.23 19.82
CA PRO A 348 -12.45 -6.06 19.57
C PRO A 348 -13.38 -6.10 20.79
N GLY A 349 -14.70 -6.03 20.59
CA GLY A 349 -15.67 -6.00 21.68
C GLY A 349 -15.89 -4.62 22.33
N GLN A 350 -15.23 -3.56 21.83
CA GLN A 350 -15.38 -2.20 22.35
C GLN A 350 -16.01 -1.27 21.30
N PRO A 351 -16.94 -0.39 21.71
CA PRO A 351 -17.49 0.63 20.83
C PRO A 351 -16.41 1.66 20.46
N GLU A 352 -16.67 2.42 19.40
CA GLU A 352 -15.76 3.50 19.01
C GLU A 352 -15.73 4.67 20.00
N SER A 353 -14.55 5.32 20.06
CA SER A 353 -14.30 6.46 20.94
C SER A 353 -15.30 7.60 20.71
N GLY A 354 -15.75 8.22 21.80
CA GLY A 354 -16.56 9.44 21.74
C GLY A 354 -15.79 10.63 21.16
N ALA A 355 -14.47 10.71 21.41
CA ALA A 355 -13.60 11.74 20.88
C ALA A 355 -13.45 11.60 19.36
N TRP A 356 -13.15 10.38 18.86
CA TRP A 356 -13.17 10.06 17.44
C TRP A 356 -14.46 10.51 16.72
N ARG A 357 -15.62 10.15 17.28
CA ARG A 357 -16.92 10.58 16.73
C ARG A 357 -17.09 12.11 16.76
N GLY A 358 -16.55 12.77 17.78
CA GLY A 358 -16.51 14.23 17.89
C GLY A 358 -15.73 14.86 16.74
N LEU A 359 -14.54 14.33 16.44
CA LEU A 359 -13.70 14.79 15.33
C LEU A 359 -14.41 14.69 13.99
N LEU A 360 -15.07 13.56 13.72
CA LEU A 360 -15.81 13.35 12.45
C LEU A 360 -17.01 14.29 12.31
N ARG A 361 -17.74 14.58 13.40
CA ARG A 361 -18.87 15.53 13.38
C ARG A 361 -18.42 16.97 13.14
N ALA A 362 -17.20 17.33 13.52
CA ALA A 362 -16.65 18.66 13.30
C ALA A 362 -16.23 18.91 11.84
N LEU A 363 -16.20 17.87 10.99
CA LEU A 363 -15.85 18.02 9.58
C LEU A 363 -16.99 18.67 8.79
N GLU A 364 -16.63 19.71 8.04
CA GLU A 364 -17.55 20.44 7.15
C GLU A 364 -18.18 19.51 6.10
N GLU A 365 -19.50 19.60 5.99
CA GLU A 365 -20.27 18.95 4.93
C GLU A 365 -20.16 19.72 3.62
N VAL A 366 -20.11 18.96 2.51
CA VAL A 366 -20.35 19.57 1.20
C VAL A 366 -21.86 19.55 0.98
N THR A 367 -22.51 20.68 1.23
CA THR A 367 -23.90 20.90 0.82
C THR A 367 -24.00 20.75 -0.70
N ALA A 368 -25.01 20.02 -1.15
CA ALA A 368 -25.21 19.65 -2.55
C ALA A 368 -25.39 20.85 -3.48
#